data_AF-A0A554L6X4-F1
#
_entry.id   AF-A0A554L6X4-F1
#
_cell.length_a   1.000
_cell.length_b   1.000
_cell.length_c   1.000
_cell.angle_alpha   90.00
_cell.angle_beta   90.00
_cell.angle_gamma   90.00
#
_symmetry.space_group_name_H-M   'P 1'
#
loop_
_entity.id
_entity.type
_entity.pdbx_description
1 polymer ?
#
loop_
_entity_poly.entity_id
_entity_poly.type
_entity_poly.pdbx_seq_one_letter_code
_entity_poly.pdbx_strand_id
1 'polypeptide(L)'
;MKKFFIILGVSVGVWILSGILQAFTGFSDYFTVTQKCSLTGYPIAQCISSNNQTKIALISVINILFWFWVIHLLWKWFQKR
;
A
#
# COMPACT_ATOMS: atom_id res chain seq x y z
N MET A 1 6.22 -14.01 18.41
CA MET A 1 5.88 -14.38 17.02
C MET A 1 4.43 -14.06 16.64
N LYS A 2 3.39 -14.51 17.39
CA LYS A 2 1.97 -14.27 17.05
C LYS A 2 1.61 -12.81 16.73
N LYS A 3 2.10 -11.85 17.53
CA LYS A 3 1.85 -10.40 17.33
C LYS A 3 2.43 -9.84 16.03
N PHE A 4 3.56 -10.37 15.57
CA PHE A 4 4.21 -9.92 14.34
C PHE A 4 3.35 -10.23 13.12
N PHE A 5 2.82 -11.45 13.02
CA PHE A 5 1.93 -11.86 11.93
C PHE A 5 0.60 -11.10 11.92
N ILE A 6 0.08 -10.74 13.09
CA ILE A 6 -1.12 -9.89 13.19
C ILE A 6 -0.85 -8.50 12.61
N ILE A 7 0.25 -7.85 13.04
CA ILE A 7 0.61 -6.52 12.53
C ILE A 7 0.88 -6.57 11.02
N LEU A 8 1.58 -7.61 10.54
CA LEU A 8 1.83 -7.82 9.12
C LEU A 8 0.52 -7.98 8.33
N GLY A 9 -0.42 -8.79 8.82
CA GLY A 9 -1.73 -8.99 8.21
C GLY A 9 -2.53 -7.68 8.12
N VAL A 10 -2.57 -6.90 9.21
CA VAL A 10 -3.22 -5.59 9.22
C VAL A 10 -2.54 -4.63 8.23
N SER A 11 -1.21 -4.66 8.13
CA SER A 11 -0.45 -3.80 7.21
C SER A 11 -0.77 -4.09 5.74
N VAL A 12 -0.84 -5.38 5.38
CA VAL A 12 -1.27 -5.82 4.05
C VAL A 12 -2.72 -5.40 3.79
N GLY A 13 -3.61 -5.54 4.79
CA GLY A 13 -5.00 -5.10 4.67
C GLY A 13 -5.13 -3.59 4.43
N VAL A 14 -4.39 -2.77 5.16
CA VAL A 14 -4.37 -1.31 4.96
C VAL A 14 -3.78 -0.96 3.60
N TRP A 15 -2.73 -1.65 3.14
CA TRP A 15 -2.18 -1.47 1.81
C TRP A 15 -3.22 -1.77 0.71
N ILE A 16 -3.98 -2.87 0.80
CA ILE A 16 -5.05 -3.19 -0.15
C ILE A 16 -6.13 -2.10 -0.16
N LEU A 17 -6.61 -1.68 1.02
CA LEU A 17 -7.57 -0.58 1.14
C LEU A 17 -7.04 0.72 0.53
N SER A 18 -5.76 0.98 0.68
CA SER A 18 -5.12 2.15 0.08
C SER A 18 -5.06 2.08 -1.45
N GLY A 19 -4.89 0.89 -2.03
CA GLY A 19 -4.99 0.68 -3.48
C GLY A 19 -6.40 0.92 -4.01
N ILE A 20 -7.41 0.49 -3.26
CA ILE A 20 -8.82 0.76 -3.58
C ILE A 20 -9.08 2.27 -3.52
N LEU A 21 -8.64 2.94 -2.46
CA LEU A 21 -8.78 4.40 -2.34
C LEU A 21 -8.07 5.14 -3.48
N GLN A 22 -6.86 4.71 -3.88
CA GLN A 22 -6.14 5.29 -5.02
C GLN A 22 -6.92 5.11 -6.33
N ALA A 23 -7.59 3.97 -6.52
CA ALA A 23 -8.45 3.74 -7.68
C ALA A 23 -9.64 4.73 -7.70
N PHE A 24 -10.24 5.03 -6.54
CA PHE A 24 -11.35 5.97 -6.43
C PHE A 24 -10.92 7.45 -6.52
N THR A 25 -9.79 7.84 -5.92
CA THR A 25 -9.32 9.23 -5.90
C THR A 25 -8.58 9.64 -7.17
N GLY A 26 -7.93 8.71 -7.86
CA GLY A 26 -7.23 8.97 -9.11
C GLY A 26 -8.13 8.97 -10.35
N PHE A 27 -9.46 8.86 -10.20
CA PHE A 27 -10.44 8.79 -11.31
C PHE A 27 -10.31 9.94 -12.33
N SER A 28 -9.73 11.08 -11.94
CA SER A 28 -9.41 12.22 -12.81
C SER A 28 -8.35 11.87 -13.88
N ASP A 29 -7.32 11.09 -13.54
CA ASP A 29 -6.19 10.78 -14.43
C ASP A 29 -6.34 9.43 -15.16
N TYR A 30 -7.33 8.61 -14.77
CA TYR A 30 -7.59 7.29 -15.39
C TYR A 30 -8.45 7.33 -16.66
N PHE A 31 -9.06 8.47 -16.99
CA PHE A 31 -9.83 8.60 -18.24
C PHE A 31 -8.97 8.70 -19.52
N THR A 32 -7.65 8.66 -19.40
CA THR A 32 -6.77 8.20 -20.49
C THR A 32 -6.78 6.66 -20.57
N VAL A 33 -7.90 6.16 -21.10
CA VAL A 33 -8.42 4.77 -21.23
C VAL A 33 -7.52 3.76 -21.97
N THR A 34 -6.20 3.98 -22.12
CA THR A 34 -5.38 3.11 -23.01
C THR A 34 -4.11 2.52 -22.42
N GLN A 35 -3.74 2.79 -21.16
CA GLN A 35 -2.56 2.14 -20.57
C GLN A 35 -2.93 1.18 -19.43
N LYS A 36 -2.63 -0.11 -19.64
CA LYS A 36 -2.63 -1.16 -18.61
C LYS A 36 -1.57 -0.80 -17.54
N CYS A 37 -1.96 -0.05 -16.52
CA CYS A 37 -1.09 0.27 -15.39
C CYS A 37 -1.52 -0.46 -14.13
N SER A 38 -0.55 -0.77 -13.28
CA SER A 38 -0.74 -1.36 -11.96
C SER A 38 -0.66 -0.26 -10.92
N LEU A 39 -1.63 -0.26 -10.00
CA LEU A 39 -1.73 0.67 -8.89
C LEU A 39 -0.89 0.16 -7.72
N THR A 40 -0.07 1.03 -7.14
CA THR A 40 0.83 0.66 -6.05
C THR A 40 0.26 0.88 -4.65
N GLY A 41 -0.87 1.58 -4.52
CA GLY A 41 -1.46 2.00 -3.24
C GLY A 41 -0.69 3.16 -2.58
N TYR A 42 -1.11 3.56 -1.38
CA TYR A 42 -0.44 4.61 -0.60
C TYR A 42 0.57 3.99 0.41
N PRO A 43 1.57 4.76 0.89
CA PRO A 43 1.80 6.20 0.68
C PRO A 43 2.31 6.59 -0.71
N ILE A 44 3.03 5.70 -1.40
CA ILE A 44 3.57 5.99 -2.74
C ILE A 44 2.55 5.56 -3.80
N ALA A 45 1.59 6.44 -4.07
CA ALA A 45 0.57 6.24 -5.09
C ALA A 45 1.13 6.53 -6.48
N GLN A 46 1.42 5.48 -7.25
CA GLN A 46 1.84 5.56 -8.65
C GLN A 46 0.99 4.61 -9.51
N CYS A 47 0.81 4.99 -10.77
CA CYS A 47 0.27 4.14 -11.84
C CYS A 47 1.46 3.80 -12.74
N ILE A 48 1.93 2.55 -12.66
CA ILE A 48 3.13 2.10 -13.37
C ILE A 48 2.70 1.10 -14.43
N SER A 49 3.24 1.22 -15.65
CA SER A 49 3.00 0.25 -16.71
C SER A 49 3.20 -1.18 -16.22
N SER A 50 2.25 -2.07 -16.52
CA SER A 50 2.26 -3.48 -16.09
C SER A 50 3.49 -4.26 -16.57
N ASN A 51 4.26 -3.72 -17.52
CA ASN A 51 5.50 -4.31 -18.00
C ASN A 51 6.65 -4.19 -16.98
N ASN A 52 6.60 -3.21 -16.07
CA ASN A 52 7.64 -2.95 -15.07
C ASN A 52 7.34 -3.65 -13.74
N GLN A 53 7.21 -4.98 -13.77
CA GLN A 53 6.86 -5.79 -12.59
C GLN A 53 7.81 -5.58 -11.40
N THR A 54 9.11 -5.44 -11.65
CA THR A 54 10.11 -5.20 -10.59
C THR A 54 9.84 -3.90 -9.84
N LYS A 55 9.45 -2.83 -10.55
CA LYS A 55 9.16 -1.52 -9.94
C LYS A 55 7.87 -1.58 -9.12
N ILE A 56 6.85 -2.28 -9.63
CA ILE A 56 5.58 -2.50 -8.93
C ILE A 56 5.81 -3.28 -7.63
N ALA A 57 6.58 -4.37 -7.70
CA ALA A 57 6.91 -5.19 -6.53
C ALA A 57 7.70 -4.38 -5.48
N LEU A 58 8.71 -3.63 -5.90
CA LEU A 58 9.52 -2.80 -5.02
C LEU A 58 8.66 -1.78 -4.25
N ILE A 59 7.80 -1.03 -4.95
CA ILE A 59 6.97 0.00 -4.32
C ILE A 59 5.90 -0.64 -3.42
N SER A 60 5.31 -1.77 -3.84
CA SER A 60 4.36 -2.51 -3.01
C SER A 60 5.00 -2.95 -1.69
N VAL A 61 6.24 -3.48 -1.74
CA VAL A 61 6.98 -3.86 -0.54
C VAL A 61 7.26 -2.65 0.35
N ILE A 62 7.69 -1.52 -0.23
CA ILE A 62 7.92 -0.27 0.52
C ILE A 62 6.63 0.20 1.20
N ASN A 63 5.50 0.19 0.50
CA ASN A 63 4.22 0.62 1.05
C ASN A 63 3.77 -0.30 2.21
N ILE A 64 3.92 -1.62 2.07
CA ILE A 64 3.59 -2.57 3.13
C ILE A 64 4.50 -2.38 4.36
N LEU A 65 5.81 -2.20 4.15
CA LEU A 65 6.76 -1.96 5.23
C LEU A 65 6.49 -0.64 5.94
N PHE A 66 6.10 0.40 5.21
CA PHE A 66 5.70 1.68 5.79
C PHE A 66 4.48 1.50 6.72
N TRP A 67 3.42 0.84 6.24
CA TRP A 67 2.25 0.57 7.07
C TRP A 67 2.57 -0.31 8.27
N PHE A 68 3.43 -1.31 8.10
CA PHE A 68 3.92 -2.12 9.20
C PHE A 68 4.59 -1.29 10.27
N TRP A 69 5.46 -0.36 9.86
CA TRP A 69 6.13 0.53 10.80
C TRP A 69 5.16 1.47 11.52
N VAL A 70 4.21 2.08 10.79
CA VAL A 70 3.17 2.96 11.36
C VAL A 70 2.31 2.21 12.37
N ILE A 71 1.78 1.03 12.01
CA ILE A 71 0.93 0.23 12.90
C ILE A 71 1.73 -0.25 14.12
N HIS A 72 2.98 -0.66 13.92
CA HIS A 72 3.85 -1.08 15.02
C HIS A 72 4.13 0.05 16.02
N LEU A 73 4.37 1.27 15.52
CA LEU A 73 4.58 2.45 16.35
C LEU A 73 3.31 2.84 17.11
N LEU A 74 2.16 2.88 16.43
CA LEU A 74 0.86 3.14 17.06
C LEU A 74 0.58 2.12 18.17
N TRP A 75 0.79 0.84 17.88
CA TRP A 75 0.60 -0.23 18.87
C TRP A 75 1.49 -0.04 20.11
N LYS A 76 2.78 0.25 19.92
CA LYS A 76 3.70 0.53 21.04
C LYS A 76 3.29 1.75 21.86
N TRP A 77 2.77 2.79 21.20
CA TRP A 77 2.30 4.00 21.87
C TRP A 77 1.04 3.73 22.71
N PHE A 78 0.07 2.99 22.17
CA PHE A 78 -1.13 2.60 22.90
C PHE A 78 -0.84 1.65 24.07
N GLN A 79 0.17 0.78 23.97
CA GLN A 79 0.56 -0.10 25.09
C GLN A 79 1.33 0.60 26.21
N LYS A 80 1.87 1.80 25.97
CA LYS A 80 2.55 2.60 26.99
C LYS A 80 1.60 3.44 27.84
N ARG A 81 0.32 3.49 27.45
CA ARG A 81 -0.76 4.17 28.16
C ARG A 81 -1.58 3.15 28.93
#